data_AF-A0A5M9ME71-F1
#
_entry.id   AF-A0A5M9ME71-F1
#
_cell.length_a   1.000
_cell.length_b   1.000
_cell.length_c   1.000
_cell.angle_alpha   90.00
_cell.angle_beta   90.00
_cell.angle_gamma   90.00
#
_symmetry.space_group_name_H-M   'P 1'
#
loop_
_entity.id
_entity.type
_entity.pdbx_description
1 polymer ?
#
loop_
_entity_poly.entity_id
_entity_poly.type
_entity_poly.pdbx_seq_one_letter_code
_entity_poly.pdbx_strand_id
1 'polypeptide(L)'
;MDCHNDRRNWGKYSGVCYELSAASKERDRAKPRRPRIGKVFGWTITDKEENTDTAGTLLGFAKVDGLIYGEVLSHYRDNESNRIAIREIKKWLWNNSKTHRAAGQGDSPW
;
A
#
# COMPACT_ATOMS: atom_id res chain seq x y z
N MET A 1 9.51 6.17 0.88
CA MET A 1 9.46 5.39 -0.38
C MET A 1 9.15 6.35 -1.52
N ASP A 2 9.78 6.19 -2.70
CA ASP A 2 9.57 7.15 -3.79
C ASP A 2 8.27 6.84 -4.55
N CYS A 3 7.17 7.30 -3.94
CA CYS A 3 5.80 7.21 -4.44
C CYS A 3 5.20 8.61 -4.57
N HIS A 4 6.04 9.62 -4.81
CA HIS A 4 5.57 10.98 -5.00
C HIS A 4 5.11 11.20 -6.44
N ASN A 5 4.09 12.04 -6.59
CA ASN A 5 3.73 12.63 -7.86
C ASN A 5 4.91 13.50 -8.31
N ASP A 6 5.56 13.14 -9.41
CA ASP A 6 6.75 13.86 -9.88
C ASP A 6 6.34 15.29 -10.21
N ARG A 7 6.86 16.26 -9.44
CA ARG A 7 6.54 17.69 -9.64
C ARG A 7 6.97 18.18 -11.03
N ARG A 8 7.90 17.49 -11.69
CA ARG A 8 8.33 17.79 -13.07
C ARG A 8 7.40 17.21 -14.14
N ASN A 9 6.53 16.27 -13.78
CA ASN A 9 5.54 15.64 -14.66
C ASN A 9 4.20 15.51 -13.92
N TRP A 10 3.43 16.61 -13.94
CA TRP A 10 2.10 16.65 -13.33
C TRP A 10 1.24 15.46 -13.76
N GLY A 11 0.86 14.63 -12.78
CA GLY A 11 -0.04 13.49 -12.98
C GLY A 11 0.65 12.16 -13.27
N LYS A 12 1.98 12.07 -13.14
CA LYS A 12 2.71 10.80 -13.19
C LYS A 12 3.34 10.49 -11.84
N TYR A 13 2.93 9.37 -11.26
CA TYR A 13 3.74 8.70 -10.23
C TYR A 13 5.10 8.32 -10.83
N SER A 14 6.11 8.03 -10.02
CA SER A 14 7.41 7.59 -10.56
C SER A 14 8.03 6.51 -9.68
N GLY A 15 9.16 5.97 -10.13
CA GLY A 15 9.97 5.03 -9.37
C GLY A 15 9.22 3.76 -8.93
N VAL A 16 9.45 3.37 -7.68
CA VAL A 16 9.04 2.09 -7.08
C VAL A 16 7.51 1.91 -7.11
N CYS A 17 6.72 2.99 -7.10
CA CYS A 17 5.27 2.89 -7.18
C CYS A 17 4.76 2.38 -8.54
N TYR A 18 5.45 2.69 -9.63
CA TYR A 18 5.12 2.15 -10.95
C TYR A 18 5.47 0.66 -11.05
N GLU A 19 6.58 0.25 -10.43
CA GLU A 19 7.00 -1.16 -10.35
C GLU A 19 5.99 -1.99 -9.56
N LEU A 20 5.51 -1.47 -8.43
CA LEU A 20 4.41 -2.10 -7.67
C LEU A 20 3.12 -2.17 -8.49
N SER A 21 2.76 -1.10 -9.21
CA SER A 21 1.60 -1.12 -10.12
C SER A 21 1.74 -2.19 -11.21
N ALA A 22 2.94 -2.37 -11.77
CA ALA A 22 3.22 -3.41 -12.74
C ALA A 22 3.07 -4.80 -12.12
N ALA A 23 3.60 -5.03 -10.91
CA ALA A 23 3.42 -6.29 -10.19
C ALA A 23 1.94 -6.59 -9.91
N SER A 24 1.16 -5.59 -9.49
CA SER A 24 -0.30 -5.73 -9.27
C SER A 24 -1.04 -6.09 -10.55
N LYS A 25 -0.63 -5.53 -11.71
CA LYS A 25 -1.18 -5.92 -13.01
C LYS A 25 -0.85 -7.37 -13.37
N GLU A 26 0.35 -7.85 -13.06
CA GLU A 26 0.74 -9.24 -13.30
C GLU A 26 0.02 -10.21 -12.35
N ARG A 27 -0.26 -9.82 -11.10
CA ARG A 27 -1.18 -10.54 -10.18
C ARG A 27 -2.57 -10.67 -10.80
N ASP A 28 -3.11 -9.58 -11.32
CA ASP A 28 -4.46 -9.54 -11.90
C ASP A 28 -4.55 -10.29 -13.24
N ARG A 29 -3.42 -10.51 -13.93
CA ARG A 29 -3.34 -11.16 -15.26
C ARG A 29 -3.51 -12.68 -15.27
N ALA A 30 -4.12 -13.27 -14.25
CA ALA A 30 -4.29 -14.72 -14.17
C ALA A 30 -5.75 -15.22 -14.21
N LYS A 31 -6.12 -15.82 -15.34
CA LYS A 31 -7.11 -16.92 -15.44
C LYS A 31 -6.46 -18.04 -16.29
N PRO A 32 -6.72 -19.35 -16.08
CA PRO A 32 -7.61 -20.00 -15.11
C PRO A 32 -6.93 -21.06 -14.20
N ARG A 33 -5.58 -21.18 -14.12
CA ARG A 33 -4.95 -22.32 -13.38
C ARG A 33 -3.99 -22.00 -12.24
N ARG A 34 -3.55 -20.75 -12.05
CA ARG A 34 -2.94 -20.18 -10.83
C ARG A 34 -2.35 -18.79 -11.13
N PRO A 35 -2.51 -17.79 -10.25
CA PRO A 35 -1.78 -16.53 -10.34
C PRO A 35 -0.28 -16.75 -10.32
N ARG A 36 0.46 -16.02 -11.15
CA ARG A 36 1.94 -15.97 -11.08
C ARG A 36 2.42 -15.20 -9.86
N ILE A 37 1.61 -14.28 -9.38
CA ILE A 37 1.83 -13.47 -8.18
C ILE A 37 0.56 -13.61 -7.33
N GLY A 38 0.70 -14.02 -6.07
CA GLY A 38 -0.43 -14.16 -5.15
C GLY A 38 -0.89 -12.82 -4.59
N LYS A 39 0.06 -12.04 -4.04
CA LYS A 39 -0.17 -10.74 -3.42
C LYS A 39 1.02 -9.81 -3.63
N VAL A 40 0.74 -8.51 -3.64
CA VAL A 40 1.75 -7.44 -3.73
C VAL A 40 1.65 -6.59 -2.48
N PHE A 41 2.80 -6.31 -1.85
CA PHE A 41 2.87 -5.51 -0.63
C PHE A 41 3.77 -4.28 -0.84
N GLY A 42 3.36 -3.14 -0.29
CA GLY A 42 4.19 -1.94 -0.21
C GLY A 42 4.89 -1.84 1.15
N TRP A 43 6.19 -1.52 1.16
CA TRP A 43 7.02 -1.25 2.34
C TRP A 43 7.69 0.12 2.18
N THR A 44 7.68 1.05 3.13
CA THR A 44 6.99 1.07 4.43
C THR A 44 6.36 2.43 4.64
N ILE A 45 5.20 2.46 5.29
CA ILE A 45 4.58 3.68 5.78
C ILE A 45 5.05 3.93 7.21
N THR A 46 5.62 5.11 7.45
CA THR A 46 6.05 5.59 8.77
C THR A 46 5.23 6.80 9.19
N ASP A 47 5.51 7.33 10.38
CA ASP A 47 4.95 8.61 10.84
C ASP A 47 5.33 9.81 9.96
N LYS A 48 6.44 9.74 9.23
CA LYS A 48 6.87 10.79 8.30
C LYS A 48 5.90 11.00 7.14
N GLU A 49 5.04 10.02 6.89
CA GLU A 49 3.99 10.08 5.88
C GLU A 49 2.65 10.59 6.45
N GLU A 50 2.60 11.05 7.70
CA GLU A 50 1.40 11.69 8.25
C GLU A 50 0.94 12.87 7.39
N ASN A 51 -0.36 12.95 7.11
CA ASN A 51 -0.97 13.96 6.25
C ASN A 51 -0.47 13.95 4.79
N THR A 52 0.16 12.85 4.35
CA THR A 52 0.47 12.60 2.93
C THR A 52 -0.53 11.63 2.31
N ASP A 53 -0.61 11.60 0.98
CA ASP A 53 -1.45 10.63 0.25
C ASP A 53 -0.67 9.33 -0.10
N THR A 54 0.31 8.95 0.73
CA THR A 54 1.11 7.74 0.48
C THR A 54 0.23 6.49 0.49
N ALA A 55 -0.71 6.39 1.43
CA ALA A 55 -1.66 5.27 1.50
C ALA A 55 -2.54 5.20 0.25
N GLY A 56 -3.04 6.34 -0.25
CA GLY A 56 -3.85 6.38 -1.47
C GLY A 56 -3.06 6.10 -2.73
N THR A 57 -1.80 6.51 -2.76
CA THR A 57 -0.92 6.17 -3.87
C THR A 57 -0.66 4.66 -3.92
N LEU A 58 -0.37 4.02 -2.79
CA LEU A 58 -0.08 2.58 -2.75
C LEU A 58 -1.34 1.72 -2.98
N LEU A 59 -2.42 2.00 -2.25
CA LEU A 59 -3.66 1.23 -2.33
C LEU A 59 -4.50 1.58 -3.57
N GLY A 60 -4.62 2.87 -3.89
CA GLY A 60 -5.44 3.35 -4.99
C GLY A 60 -4.75 3.24 -6.36
N PHE A 61 -3.53 3.76 -6.49
CA PHE A 61 -2.82 3.76 -7.77
C PHE A 61 -2.01 2.48 -8.00
N ALA A 62 -1.12 2.11 -7.09
CA ALA A 62 -0.28 0.92 -7.24
C ALA A 62 -1.06 -0.39 -7.02
N LYS A 63 -2.25 -0.30 -6.42
CA LYS A 63 -3.18 -1.42 -6.20
C LYS A 63 -2.55 -2.59 -5.43
N VAL A 64 -1.67 -2.28 -4.48
CA VAL A 64 -1.09 -3.31 -3.61
C VAL A 64 -2.18 -3.94 -2.73
N ASP A 65 -2.02 -5.21 -2.39
CA ASP A 65 -2.94 -5.94 -1.51
C ASP A 65 -2.73 -5.62 -0.03
N GLY A 66 -1.52 -5.18 0.33
CA GLY A 66 -1.18 -4.89 1.71
C GLY A 66 -0.06 -3.87 1.87
N LEU A 67 0.02 -3.34 3.08
CA LEU A 67 0.98 -2.32 3.48
C LEU A 67 1.73 -2.80 4.70
N ILE A 68 3.04 -2.62 4.67
CA ILE A 68 3.91 -2.80 5.82
C ILE A 68 4.16 -1.41 6.40
N TYR A 69 3.98 -1.26 7.71
CA TYR A 69 4.05 0.02 8.39
C TYR A 69 4.90 -0.07 9.66
N GLY A 70 5.43 1.07 10.07
CA GLY A 70 6.18 1.26 11.29
C GLY A 70 7.69 1.41 11.09
N GLU A 71 8.42 1.46 12.19
CA GLU A 71 9.87 1.68 12.16
C GLU A 71 10.63 0.58 11.37
N VAL A 72 11.56 1.02 10.51
CA VAL A 72 12.31 0.12 9.61
C VAL A 72 13.31 -0.78 10.35
N LEU A 73 13.79 -0.36 11.53
CA LEU A 73 14.93 -0.96 12.23
C LEU A 73 14.63 -1.47 13.64
N SER A 74 13.41 -1.30 14.15
CA SER A 74 13.03 -1.76 15.48
C SER A 74 11.89 -2.77 15.38
N HIS A 75 11.81 -3.70 16.35
CA HIS A 75 10.66 -4.60 16.46
C HIS A 75 9.36 -3.80 16.47
N TYR A 76 8.26 -4.37 15.96
CA TYR A 76 6.89 -3.81 15.95
C TYR A 76 6.37 -3.46 17.35
N ARG A 77 6.98 -2.46 17.99
CA ARG A 77 6.63 -1.96 19.30
C ARG A 77 5.42 -1.07 19.13
N ASP A 78 4.49 -1.17 20.07
CA ASP A 78 3.39 -0.22 20.14
C ASP A 78 3.95 1.14 20.61
N ASN A 79 4.23 2.03 19.65
CA ASN A 79 4.74 3.37 19.91
C ASN A 79 3.95 4.41 19.11
N GLU A 80 4.15 5.69 19.43
CA GLU A 80 3.42 6.79 18.82
C GLU A 80 3.59 6.82 17.28
N SER A 81 4.81 6.62 16.80
CA SER A 81 5.13 6.58 15.37
C SER A 81 4.31 5.52 14.61
N ASN A 82 4.28 4.29 15.13
CA ASN A 82 3.54 3.18 14.54
C ASN A 82 2.02 3.41 14.61
N ARG A 83 1.54 4.04 15.70
CA ARG A 83 0.12 4.42 15.85
C ARG A 83 -0.30 5.48 14.84
N ILE A 84 0.57 6.45 14.54
CA ILE A 84 0.33 7.46 13.49
C ILE A 84 0.27 6.77 12.12
N ALA A 85 1.25 5.93 11.79
CA ALA A 85 1.31 5.23 10.51
C ALA A 85 0.04 4.37 10.25
N ILE A 86 -0.38 3.56 11.22
CA ILE A 86 -1.61 2.74 11.06
C ILE A 86 -2.88 3.59 11.04
N ARG A 87 -2.90 4.74 11.72
CA ARG A 87 -4.03 5.67 11.69
C ARG A 87 -4.26 6.21 10.28
N GLU A 88 -3.21 6.59 9.56
CA GLU A 88 -3.32 7.08 8.19
C GLU A 88 -3.87 6.00 7.24
N ILE A 89 -3.41 4.76 7.38
CA ILE A 89 -3.92 3.61 6.60
C ILE A 89 -5.42 3.39 6.90
N LYS A 90 -5.80 3.35 8.19
CA LYS A 90 -7.20 3.16 8.61
C LYS A 90 -8.10 4.30 8.13
N LYS A 91 -7.63 5.54 8.21
CA LYS A 91 -8.35 6.73 7.72
C LYS A 91 -8.60 6.63 6.21
N TRP A 92 -7.59 6.23 5.43
CA TRP A 92 -7.76 6.04 4.00
C TRP A 92 -8.75 4.92 3.67
N LEU A 93 -8.65 3.77 4.35
CA LEU A 93 -9.59 2.64 4.18
C LEU A 93 -11.03 3.05 4.52
N TRP A 94 -11.22 3.80 5.61
CA TRP A 94 -12.53 4.32 6.00
C TRP A 94 -13.15 5.18 4.89
N ASN A 95 -12.36 6.11 4.35
CA ASN A 95 -12.78 7.00 3.28
C ASN A 95 -13.02 6.28 1.94
N ASN A 96 -12.44 5.09 1.74
CA ASN A 96 -12.53 4.29 0.51
C ASN A 96 -13.24 2.93 0.74
N SER A 97 -14.10 2.86 1.75
CA SER A 97 -14.76 1.62 2.22
C SER A 97 -15.62 0.91 1.16
N LYS A 98 -16.03 1.63 0.10
CA LYS A 98 -16.77 1.06 -1.03
C LYS A 98 -15.93 0.12 -1.91
N THR A 99 -14.61 0.32 -1.95
CA THR A 99 -13.70 -0.42 -2.84
C THR A 99 -12.61 -1.16 -2.09
N HIS A 100 -12.31 -0.75 -0.85
CA HIS A 100 -11.24 -1.32 -0.04
C HIS A 100 -11.73 -1.59 1.39
N ARG A 101 -11.15 -2.60 2.03
CA ARG A 101 -11.37 -2.89 3.46
C ARG A 101 -10.13 -3.57 4.03
N ALA A 102 -10.00 -3.56 5.35
CA ALA A 102 -9.04 -4.43 6.02
C ALA A 102 -9.42 -5.91 5.77
N ALA A 103 -8.40 -6.74 5.53
CA ALA A 103 -8.58 -8.18 5.47
C ALA A 103 -8.91 -8.72 6.87
N GLY A 104 -9.86 -9.66 6.94
CA GLY A 104 -10.23 -10.40 8.13
C GLY A 104 -9.81 -11.86 8.04
N GLN A 105 -10.17 -12.65 9.06
CA GLN A 105 -9.76 -14.07 9.14
C GLN A 105 -10.25 -14.94 7.97
N GLY A 106 -11.39 -14.60 7.37
CA GLY A 106 -11.95 -15.34 6.24
C GLY A 106 -11.30 -15.04 4.89
N ASP A 107 -10.39 -14.06 4.81
CA ASP A 107 -9.73 -13.71 3.56
C ASP A 107 -8.50 -14.58 3.34
N SER A 108 -8.54 -15.45 2.32
CA SER A 108 -7.36 -16.22 1.90
C SER A 108 -6.23 -15.26 1.49
N PRO A 109 -5.05 -15.35 2.10
CA PRO A 109 -3.91 -14.55 1.67
C PRO A 109 -3.21 -15.14 0.43
N TRP A 110 -3.65 -16.31 -0.05
CA TRP A 110 -3.15 -17.02 -1.24
C TRP A 110 -4.20 -17.08 -2.35
#